data_AF-A0A846DT68-F1
#
_entry.id   AF-A0A846DT68-F1
#
_cell.length_a   1.000
_cell.length_b   1.000
_cell.length_c   1.000
_cell.angle_alpha   90.00
_cell.angle_beta   90.00
_cell.angle_gamma   90.00
#
_symmetry.space_group_name_H-M   'P 1'
#
loop_
_entity.id
_entity.type
_entity.pdbx_description
1 polymer ?
#
loop_
_entity_poly.entity_id
_entity_poly.type
_entity_poly.pdbx_seq_one_letter_code
_entity_poly.pdbx_strand_id
1 'polypeptide(L)'
;SLKKANDQNFGGTDAAVAYEWATKHKFKADVICFWTDNESWSGYGHPSQALAAYRKKVNPEVKAIYVTLAPYAITLVDPHDPLSWDFAGFDPGTPKAIQMLAAGDL
;
A
#
# COMPACT_ATOMS: atom_id res chain seq x y z
N SER A 1 -21.64 -14.69 -4.67
CA SER A 1 -22.21 -13.79 -3.64
C SER A 1 -21.07 -13.08 -2.91
N LEU A 2 -20.94 -11.76 -3.09
CA LEU A 2 -20.02 -10.94 -2.31
C LEU A 2 -20.43 -11.00 -0.84
N LYS A 3 -19.56 -11.50 0.03
CA LYS A 3 -19.76 -11.43 1.48
C LYS A 3 -19.18 -10.10 1.97
N LYS A 4 -19.98 -9.37 2.76
CA LYS A 4 -19.57 -8.15 3.44
C LYS A 4 -18.37 -8.48 4.35
N ALA A 5 -17.30 -7.71 4.27
CA ALA A 5 -16.28 -7.71 5.32
C ALA A 5 -16.99 -7.37 6.63
N ASN A 6 -16.98 -8.30 7.58
CA ASN A 6 -17.75 -8.18 8.81
C ASN A 6 -16.79 -7.87 9.95
N ASP A 7 -17.03 -6.74 10.62
CA ASP A 7 -16.48 -6.23 11.90
C ASP A 7 -15.27 -6.98 12.47
N GLN A 8 -14.20 -7.06 11.70
CA GLN A 8 -12.88 -7.10 12.31
C GLN A 8 -12.57 -5.64 12.56
N ASN A 9 -12.40 -5.26 13.83
CA ASN A 9 -11.74 -4.01 14.16
C ASN A 9 -10.45 -4.00 13.34
N PHE A 10 -10.43 -3.25 12.24
CA PHE A 10 -9.24 -2.97 11.47
C PHE A 10 -8.44 -2.01 12.33
N GLY A 11 -7.93 -2.52 13.46
CA GLY A 11 -6.91 -1.87 14.25
C GLY A 11 -5.84 -1.49 13.27
N GLY A 12 -5.58 -0.19 13.20
CA GLY A 12 -4.67 0.45 12.28
C GLY A 12 -3.99 -0.34 11.20
N THR A 13 -4.23 0.04 9.95
CA THR A 13 -3.35 -0.45 8.89
C THR A 13 -1.94 0.05 9.16
N ASP A 14 -1.02 -0.87 9.37
CA ASP A 14 0.41 -0.59 9.41
C ASP A 14 1.06 -1.37 8.25
N ALA A 15 1.28 -0.74 7.10
CA ALA A 15 1.97 -1.44 6.01
C ALA A 15 3.40 -1.79 6.36
N ALA A 16 4.03 -1.15 7.35
CA ALA A 16 5.35 -1.61 7.79
C ALA A 16 5.26 -3.08 8.23
N VAL A 17 4.22 -3.46 8.98
CA VAL A 17 3.96 -4.85 9.38
C VAL A 17 3.75 -5.77 8.18
N ALA A 18 3.03 -5.32 7.16
CA ALA A 18 2.83 -6.11 5.94
C ALA A 18 4.14 -6.34 5.17
N TYR A 19 4.97 -5.31 5.01
CA TYR A 19 6.28 -5.43 4.37
C TYR A 19 7.26 -6.26 5.19
N GLU A 20 7.24 -6.15 6.51
CA GLU A 20 8.04 -6.98 7.41
C GLU A 20 7.64 -8.45 7.31
N TRP A 21 6.34 -8.74 7.32
CA TRP A 21 5.82 -10.08 7.10
C TRP A 21 6.25 -10.63 5.74
N ALA A 22 6.08 -9.83 4.67
CA ALA A 22 6.46 -10.24 3.32
C ALA A 22 7.97 -10.47 3.20
N THR A 23 8.77 -9.64 3.85
CA THR A 23 10.23 -9.78 3.94
C THR A 23 10.62 -11.06 4.66
N LYS A 24 10.03 -11.31 5.83
CA LYS A 24 10.28 -12.49 6.66
C LYS A 24 9.98 -13.80 5.91
N HIS A 25 8.90 -13.80 5.13
CA HIS A 25 8.48 -14.98 4.36
C HIS A 25 9.07 -15.02 2.94
N LYS A 26 9.87 -14.02 2.56
CA LYS A 26 10.38 -13.84 1.18
C LYS A 26 9.25 -13.90 0.14
N PHE A 27 8.07 -13.42 0.52
CA PHE A 27 6.89 -13.43 -0.32
C PHE A 27 7.14 -12.49 -1.50
N LYS A 28 7.06 -12.99 -2.73
CA LYS A 28 7.25 -12.17 -3.94
C LYS A 28 5.88 -11.73 -4.46
N ALA A 29 5.71 -10.42 -4.56
CA ALA A 29 4.59 -9.79 -5.22
C ALA A 29 5.11 -8.75 -6.21
N ASP A 30 4.40 -8.61 -7.33
CA ASP A 30 4.65 -7.55 -8.32
C ASP A 30 3.99 -6.23 -7.89
N VAL A 31 2.83 -6.31 -7.24
CA VAL A 31 2.08 -5.18 -6.72
C VAL A 31 1.57 -5.50 -5.31
N ILE A 32 1.73 -4.56 -4.38
CA ILE A 32 1.11 -4.60 -3.05
C ILE A 32 0.19 -3.38 -2.94
N CYS A 33 -1.11 -3.62 -2.73
CA CYS A 33 -2.13 -2.58 -2.66
C CYS A 33 -2.75 -2.54 -1.26
N PHE A 34 -2.67 -1.39 -0.60
CA PHE A 34 -3.27 -1.13 0.70
C PHE A 34 -4.55 -0.31 0.52
N TRP A 35 -5.60 -0.69 1.24
CA TRP A 35 -6.84 0.07 1.35
C TRP A 35 -6.97 0.48 2.81
N THR A 36 -6.95 1.78 3.10
CA THR A 36 -6.85 2.28 4.47
C THR A 36 -7.62 3.59 4.67
N ASP A 37 -8.11 3.83 5.89
CA ASP A 37 -8.77 5.07 6.32
C ASP A 37 -7.80 6.05 7.04
N ASN A 38 -6.49 5.79 6.98
CA ASN A 38 -5.39 6.65 7.45
C ASN A 38 -5.24 6.81 8.98
N GLU A 39 -6.09 6.21 9.81
CA GLU A 39 -6.17 6.58 11.24
C GLU A 39 -4.98 6.10 12.11
N SER A 40 -4.10 5.23 11.62
CA SER A 40 -3.10 4.58 12.49
C SER A 40 -1.65 4.59 11.97
N TRP A 41 -1.42 5.27 10.86
CA TRP A 41 -0.10 5.38 10.23
C TRP A 41 0.81 6.43 10.88
N SER A 42 0.25 7.25 11.78
CA SER A 42 0.96 8.32 12.49
C SER A 42 1.97 7.82 13.54
N GLY A 43 2.08 6.51 13.78
CA GLY A 43 2.58 5.99 15.06
C GLY A 43 4.01 5.42 15.09
N TYR A 44 4.33 4.39 14.30
CA TYR A 44 5.35 3.44 14.74
C TYR A 44 6.39 2.94 13.72
N GLY A 45 6.30 3.33 12.44
CA GLY A 45 7.35 3.04 11.46
C GLY A 45 7.08 3.72 10.13
N HIS A 46 8.10 4.28 9.49
CA HIS A 46 7.95 4.89 8.16
C HIS A 46 7.74 3.77 7.12
N PRO A 47 6.56 3.65 6.49
CA PRO A 47 6.26 2.56 5.54
C PRO A 47 7.23 2.52 4.36
N SER A 48 7.73 3.70 3.95
CA SER A 48 8.78 3.85 2.95
C SER A 48 10.07 3.11 3.32
N GLN A 49 10.47 3.10 4.59
CA GLN A 49 11.65 2.38 5.06
C GLN A 49 11.45 0.86 5.02
N ALA A 50 10.28 0.39 5.44
CA ALA A 50 9.93 -1.04 5.40
C ALA A 50 9.83 -1.54 3.94
N LEU A 51 9.23 -0.74 3.05
CA LEU A 51 9.19 -1.00 1.61
C LEU A 51 10.60 -1.04 1.00
N ALA A 52 11.47 -0.08 1.33
CA ALA A 52 12.86 -0.08 0.86
C ALA A 52 13.62 -1.33 1.34
N ALA A 53 13.41 -1.76 2.59
CA ALA A 53 13.99 -2.99 3.12
C ALA A 53 13.48 -4.25 2.40
N TYR A 54 12.18 -4.31 2.11
CA TYR A 54 11.58 -5.39 1.33
C TYR A 54 12.14 -5.41 -0.10
N ARG A 55 12.22 -4.26 -0.78
CA ARG A 55 12.79 -4.13 -2.13
C ARG A 55 14.21 -4.64 -2.20
N LYS A 56 15.04 -4.26 -1.23
CA LYS A 56 16.44 -4.71 -1.15
C LYS A 56 16.57 -6.22 -0.95
N LYS A 57 15.63 -6.86 -0.24
CA LYS A 57 15.75 -8.26 0.21
C LYS A 57 14.97 -9.26 -0.65
N VAL A 58 13.88 -8.85 -1.28
CA VAL A 58 12.90 -9.76 -1.88
C VAL A 58 12.57 -9.41 -3.33
N ASN A 59 12.06 -8.21 -3.59
CA ASN A 59 11.72 -7.77 -4.94
C ASN A 59 12.00 -6.27 -5.14
N PRO A 60 13.09 -5.88 -5.80
CA PRO A 60 13.42 -4.47 -6.03
C PRO A 60 12.42 -3.73 -6.93
N GLU A 61 11.62 -4.47 -7.71
CA GLU A 61 10.68 -3.92 -8.69
C GLU A 61 9.23 -3.86 -8.19
N VAL A 62 8.99 -4.19 -6.91
CA VAL A 62 7.62 -4.18 -6.38
C VAL A 62 6.99 -2.78 -6.47
N LYS A 63 5.75 -2.74 -6.94
CA LYS A 63 4.90 -1.55 -6.98
C LYS A 63 4.08 -1.47 -5.70
N ALA A 64 4.10 -0.33 -5.03
CA ALA A 64 3.31 -0.10 -3.82
C ALA A 64 2.19 0.89 -4.11
N ILE A 65 0.95 0.53 -3.78
CA ILE A 65 -0.22 1.37 -4.00
C ILE A 65 -0.94 1.55 -2.67
N TYR A 66 -1.20 2.78 -2.28
CA TYR A 66 -1.99 3.14 -1.11
C TYR A 66 -3.28 3.80 -1.58
N VAL A 67 -4.42 3.25 -1.18
CA VAL A 67 -5.75 3.81 -1.44
C VAL A 67 -6.28 4.34 -0.12
N THR A 68 -6.25 5.66 0.03
CA THR A 68 -6.55 6.36 1.28
C THR A 68 -7.97 6.89 1.24
N LEU A 69 -8.85 6.40 2.12
CA LEU A 69 -10.28 6.69 2.11
C LEU A 69 -10.67 7.99 2.84
N ALA A 70 -9.76 8.59 3.60
CA ALA A 70 -9.99 9.81 4.37
C ALA A 70 -9.36 11.05 3.70
N PRO A 71 -9.99 12.24 3.81
CA PRO A 71 -9.54 13.47 3.14
C PRO A 71 -8.28 14.12 3.77
N TYR A 72 -7.58 13.43 4.67
CA TYR A 72 -6.40 13.99 5.34
C TYR A 72 -5.17 13.90 4.46
N ALA A 73 -4.56 15.05 4.20
CA ALA A 73 -3.38 15.25 3.36
C ALA A 73 -2.08 14.77 4.03
N ILE A 74 -2.00 13.49 4.39
CA ILE A 74 -0.77 12.86 4.85
C ILE A 74 -0.31 11.94 3.71
N THR A 75 0.68 12.39 2.94
CA THR A 75 1.28 11.57 1.89
C THR A 75 2.00 10.39 2.53
N LEU A 76 1.52 9.17 2.25
CA LEU A 76 2.13 7.92 2.75
C LEU A 76 3.32 7.46 1.89
N VAL A 77 3.47 8.09 0.73
CA VAL A 77 4.46 7.77 -0.30
C VAL A 77 5.61 8.78 -0.27
N ASP A 78 6.83 8.28 -0.44
CA ASP A 78 7.99 9.13 -0.74
C ASP A 78 7.81 9.71 -2.15
N PRO A 79 7.73 11.04 -2.32
CA PRO A 79 7.51 11.66 -3.63
C PRO A 79 8.62 11.37 -4.65
N HIS A 80 9.79 10.87 -4.22
CA HIS A 80 10.88 10.48 -5.10
C HIS A 80 10.88 8.99 -5.46
N ASP A 81 9.93 8.20 -4.95
CA ASP A 81 9.82 6.78 -5.26
C ASP A 81 8.93 6.55 -6.48
N PRO A 82 9.50 6.26 -7.67
CA PRO A 82 8.74 6.12 -8.90
C PRO A 82 7.87 4.86 -8.96
N LEU A 83 8.01 3.97 -7.97
CA LEU A 83 7.29 2.69 -7.89
C LEU A 83 6.23 2.70 -6.77
N SER A 84 5.86 3.88 -6.28
CA SER A 84 4.86 4.03 -5.22
C SER A 84 3.83 5.10 -5.58
N TRP A 85 2.56 4.83 -5.27
CA TRP A 85 1.45 5.74 -5.56
C TRP A 85 0.48 5.86 -4.39
N ASP A 86 -0.01 7.07 -4.14
CA ASP A 86 -1.07 7.36 -3.18
C ASP A 86 -2.31 7.83 -3.95
N PHE A 87 -3.42 7.12 -3.77
CA PHE A 87 -4.70 7.40 -4.37
C PHE A 87 -5.65 7.88 -3.29
N ALA A 88 -6.10 9.13 -3.38
CA ALA A 88 -7.09 9.69 -2.48
C ALA A 88 -8.52 9.30 -2.91
N GLY A 89 -9.27 8.73 -1.99
CA GLY A 89 -10.72 8.54 -2.08
C GLY A 89 -11.21 7.37 -2.93
N PHE A 90 -12.54 7.29 -3.02
CA PHE A 90 -13.29 6.34 -3.87
C PHE A 90 -13.46 6.91 -5.29
N ASP A 91 -12.37 7.36 -5.92
CA ASP A 91 -12.44 7.73 -7.34
C ASP A 91 -12.82 6.48 -8.16
N PRO A 92 -13.88 6.52 -8.99
CA PRO A 92 -14.23 5.41 -9.86
C PRO A 92 -13.11 4.99 -10.82
N GLY A 93 -12.12 5.87 -11.06
CA GLY A 93 -10.91 5.60 -11.82
C GLY A 93 -9.86 4.76 -11.08
N THR A 94 -9.87 4.69 -9.75
CA THR A 94 -8.85 4.00 -8.95
C THR A 94 -8.65 2.53 -9.35
N PRO A 95 -9.70 1.70 -9.52
CA PRO A 95 -9.51 0.32 -9.98
C PRO A 95 -8.86 0.22 -11.37
N LYS A 96 -9.17 1.16 -12.27
CA LYS A 96 -8.59 1.20 -13.62
C LYS A 96 -7.12 1.64 -13.57
N ALA A 97 -6.80 2.63 -12.74
CA ALA A 97 -5.42 3.07 -12.53
C ALA A 97 -4.55 1.96 -11.94
N ILE A 98 -5.05 1.23 -10.94
CA ILE A 98 -4.37 0.05 -10.37
C ILE A 98 -4.09 -1.01 -11.46
N GLN A 99 -5.08 -1.27 -12.34
CA GLN A 99 -4.90 -2.20 -13.45
C GLN A 99 -3.78 -1.75 -14.41
N MET A 100 -3.76 -0.47 -14.80
CA MET A 100 -2.74 0.07 -15.73
C MET A 100 -1.35 0.03 -15.09
N LEU A 101 -1.24 0.36 -13.81
CA LEU A 101 0.01 0.24 -13.06
C LEU A 101 0.50 -1.20 -13.00
N ALA A 102 -0.40 -2.17 -12.76
CA ALA A 102 -0.05 -3.58 -12.74
C ALA A 102 0.43 -4.08 -14.12
N ALA A 103 -0.19 -3.60 -15.21
CA ALA A 103 0.17 -3.95 -16.57
C ALA A 103 1.46 -3.28 -17.07
N GLY A 104 1.90 -2.18 -16.43
CA GLY A 104 3.04 -1.38 -16.90
C GLY A 104 2.67 -0.40 -18.03
N ASP A 105 1.40 -0.03 -18.11
CA ASP A 105 0.84 0.86 -19.15
C ASP A 105 0.91 2.36 -18.78
N LEU A 106 1.59 2.69 -17.67
CA LEU A 106 1.74 4.04 -17.10
C LEU A 106 3.21 4.45 -17.03
#